data_AF-A0A126UPC6-F1
#
_entry.id   AF-A0A126UPC6-F1
#
_cell.length_a   1.000
_cell.length_b   1.000
_cell.length_c   1.000
_cell.angle_alpha   90.00
_cell.angle_beta   90.00
_cell.angle_gamma   90.00
#
_symmetry.space_group_name_H-M   'P 1'
#
loop_
_entity.id
_entity.type
_entity.pdbx_description
1 polymer ?
#
loop_
_entity_poly.entity_id
_entity_poly.type
_entity_poly.pdbx_seq_one_letter_code
_entity_poly.pdbx_strand_id
1 'polypeptide(L)'
;MISYKRSIVIPSVISLVFILLGLGGLTRPEPSMGSVVYLIFLQALLVYLYILRKQKAVFILTKQYLEFQEHFWSERQRHSLEEIAEIRYIVSPVYRGYQSKRLRIVGNKGGLLAVVSLNRLDGADFNDIYHFVEQVAPHIRWDFSN
;
A
#
# COMPACT_ATOMS: atom_id res chain seq x y z
N MET A 1 10.68 -0.84 -15.68
CA MET A 1 10.38 -0.37 -14.30
C MET A 1 8.94 -0.69 -14.06
N ILE A 2 8.61 -1.35 -12.94
CA ILE A 2 7.24 -1.62 -12.54
C ILE A 2 6.94 -0.75 -11.31
N SER A 3 5.78 -0.08 -11.29
CA SER A 3 5.41 0.76 -10.16
C SER A 3 3.90 0.70 -9.92
N TYR A 4 3.54 0.27 -8.71
CA TYR A 4 2.19 0.31 -8.19
C TYR A 4 2.15 1.38 -7.09
N LYS A 5 1.47 2.49 -7.36
CA LYS A 5 1.40 3.64 -6.48
C LYS A 5 0.00 3.78 -5.87
N ARG A 6 -0.06 4.41 -4.72
CA ARG A 6 -1.32 4.79 -4.07
C ARG A 6 -1.93 5.99 -4.78
N SER A 7 -3.25 6.02 -4.84
CA SER A 7 -3.96 7.26 -5.16
C SER A 7 -3.91 8.20 -3.95
N ILE A 8 -3.14 9.28 -4.06
CA ILE A 8 -3.05 10.36 -3.06
C ILE A 8 -4.22 11.35 -3.23
N VAL A 9 -4.82 11.39 -4.42
CA VAL A 9 -5.85 12.37 -4.81
C VAL A 9 -7.06 12.30 -3.89
N ILE A 10 -7.57 11.10 -3.60
CA ILE A 10 -8.78 10.92 -2.79
C ILE A 10 -8.58 11.47 -1.36
N PRO A 11 -7.54 11.08 -0.61
CA PRO A 11 -7.24 11.67 0.70
C PRO A 11 -7.10 13.19 0.66
N SER A 12 -6.37 13.73 -0.33
CA SER A 12 -6.12 15.17 -0.43
C SER A 12 -7.39 15.98 -0.70
N VAL A 13 -8.25 15.51 -1.60
CA VAL A 13 -9.54 16.17 -1.90
C VAL A 13 -10.43 16.17 -0.66
N ILE A 14 -10.47 15.06 0.08
CA ILE A 14 -11.28 14.94 1.29
C ILE A 14 -10.75 15.86 2.41
N SER A 15 -9.43 15.92 2.60
CA SER A 15 -8.83 16.88 3.54
C SER A 15 -9.15 18.33 3.18
N LEU A 16 -9.10 18.69 1.89
CA LEU A 16 -9.44 20.03 1.42
C LEU A 16 -10.89 20.39 1.74
N VAL A 17 -11.84 19.48 1.49
CA VAL A 17 -13.25 19.66 1.82
C VAL A 17 -13.45 19.88 3.32
N PHE A 18 -12.73 19.14 4.19
CA PHE A 18 -12.83 19.34 5.64
C PHE A 18 -12.23 20.65 6.12
N ILE A 19 -11.12 21.09 5.53
CA ILE A 19 -10.54 22.40 5.85
C ILE A 19 -11.53 23.52 5.48
N LEU A 20 -12.17 23.43 4.30
CA LEU A 20 -13.15 24.42 3.85
C LEU A 20 -14.41 24.45 4.72
N LEU A 21 -14.95 23.28 5.08
CA LEU A 21 -16.09 23.17 6.00
C LEU A 21 -15.76 23.73 7.39
N GLY A 22 -14.52 23.54 7.84
CA GLY A 22 -14.04 24.11 9.09
C GLY A 22 -13.92 25.61 9.13
N LEU A 23 -13.33 26.19 8.10
CA LEU A 23 -13.26 27.63 7.94
C LEU A 23 -14.67 28.24 7.85
N GLY A 24 -15.60 27.60 7.15
CA GLY A 24 -16.99 28.02 7.09
C GLY A 24 -17.70 28.00 8.45
N GLY A 25 -17.46 26.97 9.28
CA GLY A 25 -18.03 26.85 10.62
C GLY A 25 -17.52 27.89 11.62
N LEU A 26 -16.22 28.24 11.56
CA LEU A 26 -15.60 29.24 12.45
C LEU A 26 -16.13 30.67 12.22
N THR A 27 -16.74 30.94 11.06
CA THR A 27 -17.28 32.27 10.72
C THR A 27 -18.71 32.52 11.24
N ARG A 28 -19.37 31.53 11.86
CA ARG A 28 -20.74 31.69 12.40
C ARG A 28 -20.76 31.69 13.94
N PRO A 29 -21.33 32.73 14.58
CA PRO A 29 -21.18 32.97 16.03
C PRO A 29 -22.20 32.24 16.93
N GLU A 30 -23.03 31.33 16.41
CA GLU A 30 -24.13 30.75 17.18
C GLU A 30 -23.72 29.46 17.95
N PRO A 31 -23.88 29.43 19.29
CA PRO A 31 -23.38 28.34 20.13
C PRO A 31 -24.15 27.02 19.98
N SER A 32 -25.39 27.04 19.49
CA SER A 32 -26.21 25.84 19.26
C SER A 32 -25.81 25.04 18.00
N MET A 33 -25.12 25.67 17.04
CA MET A 33 -24.57 24.99 15.86
C MET A 33 -23.24 24.27 16.14
N GLY A 34 -22.57 24.58 17.24
CA GLY A 34 -21.24 24.01 17.55
C GLY A 34 -21.23 22.48 17.67
N SER A 35 -22.28 21.89 18.25
CA SER A 35 -22.41 20.43 18.42
C SER A 35 -22.71 19.71 17.10
N VAL A 36 -23.53 20.30 16.21
CA VAL A 36 -23.81 19.73 14.88
C VAL A 36 -22.58 19.81 13.99
N VAL A 37 -21.87 20.95 14.01
CA VAL A 37 -20.61 21.12 13.28
C VAL A 37 -19.56 20.12 13.78
N TYR A 38 -19.44 19.93 15.10
CA TYR A 38 -18.53 18.95 15.68
C TYR A 38 -18.83 17.50 15.24
N LEU A 39 -20.11 17.11 15.19
CA LEU A 39 -20.50 15.78 14.72
C LEU A 39 -20.19 15.56 13.23
N ILE A 40 -20.41 16.57 12.38
CA ILE A 40 -20.03 16.53 10.96
C ILE A 40 -18.52 16.34 10.82
N PHE A 41 -17.73 17.08 11.61
CA PHE A 41 -16.28 16.95 11.65
C PHE A 41 -15.78 15.60 12.16
N LEU A 42 -16.45 15.03 13.16
CA LEU A 42 -16.07 13.72 13.68
C LEU A 42 -16.35 12.63 12.64
N GLN A 43 -17.51 12.65 11.98
CA GLN A 43 -17.82 11.70 10.90
C GLN A 43 -16.84 11.84 9.73
N ALA A 44 -16.56 13.08 9.34
CA ALA A 44 -15.54 13.44 8.38
C ALA A 44 -14.17 12.83 8.70
N LEU A 45 -13.68 13.04 9.92
CA LEU A 45 -12.41 12.50 10.40
C LEU A 45 -12.40 10.97 10.38
N LEU A 46 -13.50 10.32 10.78
CA LEU A 46 -13.63 8.86 10.74
C LEU A 46 -13.58 8.32 9.31
N VAL A 47 -14.25 8.98 8.36
CA VAL A 47 -14.19 8.63 6.93
C VAL A 47 -12.77 8.82 6.39
N TYR A 48 -12.09 9.90 6.77
CA TYR A 48 -10.70 10.15 6.39
C TYR A 48 -9.76 9.05 6.91
N LEU A 49 -9.86 8.71 8.19
CA LEU A 49 -9.09 7.63 8.80
C LEU A 49 -9.39 6.27 8.14
N TYR A 50 -10.66 6.01 7.80
CA TYR A 50 -11.06 4.81 7.08
C TYR A 50 -10.41 4.73 5.69
N ILE A 51 -10.40 5.83 4.94
CA ILE A 51 -9.80 5.91 3.61
C ILE A 51 -8.28 5.77 3.70
N LEU A 52 -7.63 6.42 4.66
CA LEU A 52 -6.21 6.24 4.93
C LEU A 52 -5.87 4.77 5.24
N ARG A 53 -6.68 4.10 6.05
CA ARG A 53 -6.52 2.67 6.36
C ARG A 53 -6.70 1.77 5.13
N LYS A 54 -7.54 2.19 4.18
CA LYS A 54 -7.80 1.46 2.93
C LYS A 54 -6.81 1.80 1.81
N GLN A 55 -5.83 2.68 2.04
CA GLN A 55 -4.80 2.93 1.04
C GLN A 55 -4.04 1.65 0.69
N LYS A 56 -3.85 1.46 -0.61
CA LYS A 56 -3.16 0.30 -1.21
C LYS A 56 -1.69 0.30 -0.85
N ALA A 57 -0.95 -0.78 -1.07
CA ALA A 57 0.49 -0.75 -0.82
C ALA A 57 1.23 0.03 -1.93
N VAL A 58 2.41 0.58 -1.62
CA VAL A 58 3.35 1.06 -2.67
C VAL A 58 4.31 -0.06 -2.96
N PHE A 59 4.52 -0.33 -4.24
CA PHE A 59 5.56 -1.24 -4.71
C PHE A 59 6.25 -0.64 -5.92
N ILE A 60 7.57 -0.52 -5.86
CA ILE A 60 8.38 -0.02 -6.97
C ILE A 60 9.51 -1.02 -7.19
N LEU A 61 9.63 -1.45 -8.44
CA LEU A 61 10.65 -2.39 -8.87
C LEU A 61 11.42 -1.78 -10.04
N THR A 62 12.71 -1.57 -9.80
CA THR A 62 13.65 -0.99 -10.77
C THR A 62 14.74 -2.02 -11.10
N LYS A 63 15.71 -1.65 -11.94
CA LYS A 63 16.86 -2.52 -12.23
C LYS A 63 17.84 -2.66 -11.06
N GLN A 64 17.74 -1.80 -10.05
CA GLN A 64 18.72 -1.71 -8.95
C GLN A 64 18.14 -2.11 -7.61
N TYR A 65 16.87 -1.75 -7.37
CA TYR A 65 16.24 -1.93 -6.07
C TYR A 65 14.76 -2.27 -6.18
N LEU A 66 14.28 -2.90 -5.10
CA LEU A 66 12.89 -3.10 -4.77
C LEU A 66 12.54 -2.19 -3.60
N GLU A 67 11.42 -1.48 -3.72
CA GLU A 67 10.92 -0.60 -2.69
C GLU A 67 9.46 -0.94 -2.38
N PHE A 68 9.15 -1.08 -1.10
CA PHE A 68 7.85 -1.52 -0.63
C PHE A 68 7.40 -0.71 0.58
N GLN A 69 6.11 -0.38 0.61
CA GLN A 69 5.46 0.22 1.75
C GLN A 69 4.05 -0.33 1.88
N GLU A 70 3.79 -1.10 2.94
CA GLU A 70 2.50 -1.77 3.14
C GLU A 70 1.37 -0.78 3.43
N HIS A 71 1.60 0.16 4.37
CA HIS A 71 0.63 1.14 4.85
C HIS A 71 1.20 2.55 4.85
N PHE A 72 0.37 3.59 5.00
CA PHE A 72 0.85 4.99 4.99
C PHE A 72 1.80 5.29 6.14
N TRP A 73 1.56 4.63 7.26
CA TRP A 73 2.32 4.79 8.49
C TRP A 73 3.45 3.77 8.63
N SER A 74 3.53 2.77 7.74
CA SER A 74 4.62 1.80 7.79
C SER A 74 5.88 2.43 7.23
N GLU A 75 7.02 2.05 7.80
CA GLU A 75 8.32 2.41 7.25
C GLU A 75 8.42 1.96 5.79
N ARG A 76 9.05 2.80 4.97
CA ARG A 76 9.29 2.49 3.57
C ARG A 76 10.57 1.68 3.47
N GLN A 77 10.43 0.41 3.10
CA GLN A 77 11.54 -0.52 2.98
C GLN A 77 12.11 -0.45 1.56
N ARG A 78 13.43 -0.33 1.46
CA ARG A 78 14.15 -0.35 0.19
C ARG A 78 15.28 -1.37 0.31
N HIS A 79 15.31 -2.31 -0.63
CA HIS A 79 16.29 -3.38 -0.71
C HIS A 79 16.95 -3.38 -2.07
N SER A 80 18.27 -3.53 -2.11
CA SER A 80 18.96 -3.76 -3.39
C SER A 80 18.54 -5.11 -3.96
N LEU A 81 18.45 -5.24 -5.28
CA LEU A 81 18.21 -6.56 -5.89
C LEU A 81 19.36 -7.53 -5.61
N GLU A 82 20.56 -7.03 -5.36
CA GLU A 82 21.71 -7.84 -4.97
C GLU A 82 21.57 -8.42 -3.56
N GLU A 83 20.78 -7.79 -2.68
CA GLU A 83 20.55 -8.27 -1.30
C GLU A 83 19.50 -9.39 -1.22
N ILE A 84 18.71 -9.56 -2.29
CA ILE A 84 17.63 -10.54 -2.38
C ILE A 84 18.22 -11.84 -2.93
N ALA A 85 18.05 -12.92 -2.18
CA ALA A 85 18.43 -14.25 -2.63
C ALA A 85 17.26 -14.99 -3.27
N GLU A 86 16.07 -14.81 -2.71
CA GLU A 86 14.93 -15.64 -3.05
C GLU A 86 13.62 -14.86 -2.94
N ILE A 87 12.72 -15.07 -3.91
CA ILE A 87 11.34 -14.62 -3.85
C ILE A 87 10.43 -15.83 -3.93
N ARG A 88 9.61 -16.02 -2.89
CA ARG A 88 8.59 -17.08 -2.86
C ARG A 88 7.24 -16.53 -3.22
N TYR A 89 6.58 -17.15 -4.19
CA TYR A 89 5.20 -16.84 -4.54
C TYR A 89 4.26 -17.81 -3.82
N ILE A 90 3.44 -17.26 -2.93
CA ILE A 90 2.56 -18.03 -2.05
C ILE A 90 1.12 -17.73 -2.44
N VAL A 91 0.35 -18.78 -2.76
CA VAL A 91 -1.08 -18.71 -3.00
C VAL A 91 -1.81 -19.40 -1.87
N SER A 92 -2.58 -18.66 -1.08
CA SER A 92 -3.34 -19.20 0.04
C SER A 92 -4.85 -19.07 -0.21
N PRO A 93 -5.67 -20.11 0.04
CA PRO A 93 -7.12 -19.97 0.00
C PRO A 93 -7.59 -19.06 1.14
N VAL A 94 -8.54 -18.17 0.87
CA VAL A 94 -9.12 -17.29 1.90
C VAL A 94 -10.56 -17.70 2.20
N TYR A 95 -11.42 -17.70 1.17
CA TYR A 95 -12.84 -18.04 1.29
C TYR A 95 -13.42 -18.35 -0.08
N ARG A 96 -14.29 -19.37 -0.20
CA ARG A 96 -15.05 -19.76 -1.43
C ARG A 96 -14.58 -19.13 -2.75
N GLY A 97 -13.51 -19.68 -3.34
CA GLY A 97 -12.99 -19.27 -4.64
C GLY A 97 -12.06 -18.05 -4.64
N TYR A 98 -11.94 -17.33 -3.52
CA TYR A 98 -10.98 -16.25 -3.35
C TYR A 98 -9.62 -16.77 -2.86
N GLN A 99 -8.58 -16.37 -3.58
CA GLN A 99 -7.18 -16.66 -3.26
C GLN A 99 -6.44 -15.39 -2.85
N SER A 100 -5.57 -15.52 -1.85
CA SER A 100 -4.61 -14.51 -1.45
C SER A 100 -3.27 -14.83 -2.08
N LYS A 101 -2.75 -13.89 -2.88
CA LYS A 101 -1.46 -14.01 -3.55
C LYS A 101 -0.46 -13.11 -2.84
N ARG A 102 0.68 -13.67 -2.44
CA ARG A 102 1.72 -12.97 -1.68
C ARG A 102 3.11 -13.31 -2.23
N LEU A 103 4.01 -12.34 -2.20
CA LEU A 103 5.44 -12.52 -2.44
C LEU A 103 6.18 -12.41 -1.11
N ARG A 104 6.92 -13.45 -0.75
CA ARG A 104 7.83 -13.46 0.40
C ARG A 104 9.25 -13.25 -0.11
N ILE A 105 9.84 -12.13 0.25
CA ILE A 105 11.17 -11.72 -0.21
C ILE A 105 12.17 -12.04 0.88
N VAL A 106 13.15 -12.89 0.55
CA VAL A 106 14.17 -13.39 1.46
C VAL A 106 15.55 -12.90 1.01
N GLY A 107 16.29 -12.34 1.94
CA GLY A 107 17.61 -11.80 1.68
C GLY A 107 18.70 -12.87 1.68
N ASN A 108 19.89 -12.51 1.20
CA ASN A 108 21.04 -13.41 1.11
C ASN A 108 21.47 -14.02 2.46
N LYS A 109 21.15 -13.35 3.57
CA LYS A 109 21.42 -13.84 4.93
C LYS A 109 20.34 -14.80 5.45
N GLY A 110 19.38 -15.20 4.61
CA GLY A 110 18.21 -16.02 4.99
C GLY A 110 17.12 -15.26 5.75
N GLY A 111 17.33 -13.97 6.02
CA GLY A 111 16.37 -13.11 6.71
C GLY A 111 15.18 -12.75 5.84
N LEU A 112 13.98 -12.66 6.44
CA LEU A 112 12.81 -12.10 5.78
C LEU A 112 13.03 -10.59 5.58
N LEU A 113 13.03 -10.14 4.32
CA LEU A 113 13.13 -8.72 3.99
C LEU A 113 11.75 -8.07 3.95
N ALA A 114 10.82 -8.67 3.20
CA ALA A 114 9.48 -8.13 3.05
C ALA A 114 8.44 -9.22 2.70
N VAL A 115 7.19 -8.93 3.01
CA VAL A 115 6.03 -9.71 2.55
C VAL A 115 5.08 -8.78 1.82
N VAL A 116 4.92 -9.00 0.51
CA VAL A 116 4.12 -8.16 -0.37
C VAL A 116 2.84 -8.88 -0.71
N SER A 117 1.69 -8.34 -0.31
CA SER A 117 0.40 -8.86 -0.76
C SER A 117 0.04 -8.29 -2.13
N LEU A 118 0.03 -9.13 -3.16
CA LEU A 118 -0.32 -8.73 -4.52
C LEU A 118 -1.78 -8.25 -4.60
N ASN A 119 -2.66 -8.82 -3.79
CA ASN A 119 -4.06 -8.39 -3.68
C ASN A 119 -4.20 -6.92 -3.21
N ARG A 120 -3.15 -6.32 -2.62
CA ARG A 120 -3.12 -4.92 -2.18
C ARG A 120 -2.40 -4.00 -3.16
N LEU A 121 -1.89 -4.52 -4.27
CA LEU A 121 -1.28 -3.76 -5.34
C LEU A 121 -2.27 -3.66 -6.49
N ASP A 122 -2.64 -2.44 -6.86
CA ASP A 122 -3.67 -2.22 -7.85
C ASP A 122 -3.21 -2.63 -9.24
N GLY A 123 -3.92 -3.58 -9.86
CA GLY A 123 -3.59 -4.07 -11.20
C GLY A 123 -2.28 -4.86 -11.27
N ALA A 124 -1.73 -5.32 -10.15
CA ALA A 124 -0.49 -6.08 -10.15
C ALA A 124 -0.68 -7.50 -10.68
N ASP A 125 0.07 -7.83 -11.73
CA ASP A 125 0.23 -9.19 -12.21
C ASP A 125 1.54 -9.79 -11.68
N PHE A 126 1.45 -11.00 -11.14
CA PHE A 126 2.61 -11.80 -10.77
C PHE A 126 3.52 -12.03 -11.99
N ASN A 127 2.94 -12.29 -13.16
CA ASN A 127 3.70 -12.65 -14.35
C ASN A 127 4.63 -11.51 -14.81
N ASP A 128 4.12 -10.27 -14.76
CA ASP A 128 4.89 -9.07 -15.08
C ASP A 128 6.06 -8.89 -14.11
N ILE A 129 5.81 -9.09 -12.81
CA ILE A 129 6.85 -8.99 -11.78
C ILE A 129 7.90 -10.08 -12.00
N TYR A 130 7.47 -11.32 -12.21
CA TYR A 130 8.35 -12.46 -12.43
C TYR A 130 9.30 -12.23 -13.60
N HIS A 131 8.76 -11.95 -14.79
CA HIS A 131 9.58 -11.74 -15.99
C HIS A 131 10.47 -10.52 -15.88
N PHE A 132 10.01 -9.44 -15.25
CA PHE A 132 10.86 -8.28 -15.04
C PHE A 132 12.07 -8.62 -14.15
N VAL A 133 11.86 -9.29 -13.02
CA VAL A 133 12.95 -9.70 -12.12
C VAL A 133 13.90 -10.68 -12.81
N GLU A 134 13.37 -11.68 -13.52
CA GLU A 134 14.16 -12.66 -14.28
C GLU A 134 15.11 -11.98 -15.27
N GLN A 135 14.66 -10.89 -15.91
CA GLN A 135 15.48 -10.11 -16.82
C GLN A 135 16.54 -9.23 -16.13
N VAL A 136 16.22 -8.61 -14.99
CA VAL A 136 17.10 -7.61 -14.37
C VAL A 136 17.99 -8.16 -13.26
N ALA A 137 17.59 -9.28 -12.64
CA ALA A 137 18.23 -9.90 -11.50
C ALA A 137 18.06 -11.44 -11.56
N PRO A 138 18.65 -12.10 -12.58
CA PRO A 138 18.50 -13.55 -12.78
C PRO A 138 19.13 -14.39 -11.67
N HIS A 139 19.97 -13.79 -10.80
CA HIS A 139 20.53 -14.44 -9.63
C HIS A 139 19.49 -14.71 -8.52
N ILE A 140 18.35 -14.01 -8.55
CA ILE A 140 17.27 -14.20 -7.58
C ILE A 140 16.55 -15.51 -7.87
N ARG A 141 16.53 -16.41 -6.89
CA ARG A 141 15.82 -17.68 -7.01
C ARG A 141 14.32 -17.49 -6.82
N TRP A 142 13.55 -18.16 -7.66
CA TRP A 142 12.10 -18.21 -7.53
C TRP A 142 11.66 -19.54 -6.93
N ASP A 143 10.79 -19.45 -5.92
CA ASP A 143 10.11 -20.58 -5.33
C ASP A 143 8.60 -20.43 -5.50
N PHE A 144 7.98 -21.41 -6.16
CA PHE A 144 6.54 -21.45 -6.42
C PHE A 144 5.83 -22.46 -5.51
N SER A 145 6.46 -22.86 -4.42
CA SER A 145 5.91 -23.83 -3.48
C SER A 145 4.53 -23.41 -2.95
N ASN A 146 3.62 -24.38 -3.00
CA ASN A 146 2.21 -24.27 -2.65
C ASN A 146 1.97 -24.82 -1.24
#